data_AF-A0A1D8A6H3-F1
#
_entry.id   AF-A0A1D8A6H3-F1
#
_cell.length_a   1.000
_cell.length_b   1.000
_cell.length_c   1.000
_cell.angle_alpha   90.00
_cell.angle_beta   90.00
_cell.angle_gamma   90.00
#
_symmetry.space_group_name_H-M   'P 1'
#
loop_
_entity.id
_entity.type
_entity.pdbx_description
1 polymer ?
#
loop_
_entity_poly.entity_id
_entity_poly.type
_entity_poly.pdbx_seq_one_letter_code
_entity_poly.pdbx_strand_id
1 'polypeptide(L)' 'MDEEDRPLRRSSEGDFGAASHLAGESLDRYSLDELDARVALLEIEIARIRAHRNASSAHRLAADALFRPRSS' A
#
# COMPACT_ATOMS: atom_id res chain seq x y z
N MET A 1 7.26 21.78 -19.11
CA MET A 1 6.78 20.80 -18.12
C MET A 1 6.73 21.54 -16.81
N ASP A 2 5.54 21.96 -16.41
CA ASP A 2 5.32 22.73 -15.19
C ASP A 2 5.67 21.89 -13.97
N GLU A 3 6.21 22.53 -12.94
CA GLU A 3 6.56 21.91 -11.65
C GLU A 3 5.36 21.20 -11.00
N GLU A 4 4.15 21.62 -11.36
CA GLU A 4 2.84 21.14 -10.90
C GLU A 4 2.45 19.76 -11.47
N ASP A 5 3.05 19.35 -12.60
CA ASP A 5 2.82 18.04 -13.24
C ASP A 5 3.83 16.98 -12.77
N ARG A 6 4.70 17.32 -11.81
CA ARG A 6 5.59 16.35 -11.19
C ARG A 6 4.77 15.48 -10.25
N PRO A 7 4.88 14.14 -10.34
CA PRO A 7 4.23 13.26 -9.39
C PRO A 7 4.64 13.72 -7.99
N LEU A 8 3.66 14.13 -7.18
CA LEU A 8 3.87 14.56 -5.81
C LEU A 8 4.78 13.51 -5.17
N ARG A 9 6.02 13.90 -4.86
CA ARG A 9 6.84 13.09 -3.99
C ARG A 9 6.03 13.00 -2.72
N ARG A 10 5.53 11.80 -2.41
CA ARG A 10 5.00 11.46 -1.09
C ARG A 10 6.19 11.56 -0.12
N SER A 11 6.65 12.77 0.17
CA SER A 11 7.49 13.11 1.31
C SER A 11 6.64 12.81 2.53
N SER A 12 7.08 12.08 3.55
CA SER A 12 8.39 11.58 3.95
C SER A 12 8.13 10.54 5.04
N GLU A 13 8.89 9.44 5.07
CA GLU A 13 8.95 8.40 6.11
C GLU A 13 7.80 8.37 7.17
N GLY A 14 6.85 7.45 6.99
CA GLY A 14 5.89 7.08 8.04
C GLY A 14 4.42 7.45 7.78
N ASP A 15 4.13 8.30 6.79
CA ASP A 15 2.74 8.59 6.40
C ASP A 15 2.27 7.71 5.23
N PHE A 16 1.46 6.70 5.55
CA PHE A 16 0.78 5.83 4.60
C PHE A 16 -0.62 6.34 4.22
N GLY A 17 -1.00 7.56 4.64
CA GLY A 17 -2.32 8.15 4.42
C GLY A 17 -3.35 7.58 5.39
N ALA A 18 -4.52 7.17 4.88
CA ALA A 18 -5.62 6.65 5.71
C ALA A 18 -5.20 5.50 6.66
N ALA A 19 -4.23 4.67 6.26
CA ALA A 19 -3.69 3.63 7.13
C ALA A 19 -2.94 4.17 8.36
N SER A 20 -2.21 5.28 8.22
CA SER A 20 -1.55 5.95 9.35
C SER A 20 -2.57 6.60 10.29
N HIS A 21 -3.65 7.17 9.75
CA HIS A 21 -4.77 7.69 10.56
C HIS A 21 -5.48 6.59 11.35
N LEU A 22 -5.76 5.45 10.71
CA LEU A 22 -6.41 4.29 11.32
C LEU A 22 -5.61 3.77 12.54
N ALA A 23 -4.29 3.73 12.43
CA ALA A 23 -3.40 3.24 13.49
C ALA A 23 -3.36 4.15 14.73
N GLY A 24 -3.68 5.44 14.58
CA GLY A 24 -3.71 6.41 15.68
C GLY A 24 -5.08 6.57 16.35
N GLU A 25 -6.10 5.85 15.90
CA GLU A 25 -7.45 5.99 16.42
C GLU A 25 -7.63 5.27 17.78
N SER A 26 -8.26 5.94 18.76
CA SER A 26 -8.61 5.32 20.05
C SER A 26 -9.68 4.26 19.85
N LEU A 27 -9.39 3.04 20.32
CA LEU A 27 -10.28 1.88 20.23
C LEU A 27 -11.32 1.82 21.36
N ASP A 28 -11.16 2.61 22.42
CA ASP A 28 -11.98 2.58 23.64
C ASP A 28 -13.46 2.96 23.39
N ARG A 29 -13.76 3.53 22.23
CA ARG A 29 -15.10 3.97 21.83
C ARG A 29 -15.90 2.90 21.10
N TYR A 30 -15.28 1.77 20.76
CA TYR A 30 -15.91 0.70 20.01
C TYR A 30 -16.33 -0.45 20.93
N SER A 31 -17.49 -1.03 20.62
CA SER A 31 -17.91 -2.33 21.16
C SER A 31 -17.08 -3.47 20.56
N LEU A 32 -17.15 -4.66 21.16
CA LEU A 32 -16.44 -5.85 20.65
C LEU A 32 -16.91 -6.21 19.23
N ASP A 33 -18.21 -6.18 18.97
CA ASP A 33 -18.77 -6.51 17.65
C ASP A 33 -18.29 -5.52 16.57
N GLU A 34 -18.16 -4.23 16.91
CA GLU A 34 -17.62 -3.21 16.01
C GLU A 34 -16.12 -3.42 15.73
N LEU A 35 -15.35 -3.83 16.75
CA LEU A 35 -13.94 -4.18 16.58
C LEU A 35 -13.79 -5.41 15.67
N ASP A 36 -14.59 -6.45 15.87
CA ASP A 36 -14.56 -7.65 15.03
C ASP A 36 -14.94 -7.35 13.57
N ALA A 37 -15.99 -6.56 13.35
CA ALA A 37 -16.38 -6.09 12.02
C ALA A 37 -15.26 -5.28 11.35
N ARG A 38 -14.60 -4.40 12.11
CA ARG A 38 -13.47 -3.61 11.63
C ARG A 38 -12.27 -4.48 11.27
N VAL A 39 -11.92 -5.47 12.08
CA VAL A 39 -10.86 -6.43 11.79
C VAL A 39 -11.15 -7.17 10.48
N ALA A 40 -12.36 -7.70 10.30
CA ALA A 40 -12.73 -8.43 9.09
C ALA A 40 -12.57 -7.58 7.81
N LEU A 41 -12.96 -6.30 7.86
CA LEU A 41 -12.76 -5.37 6.74
C LEU A 41 -11.27 -5.11 6.44
N LEU A 42 -10.45 -4.95 7.47
CA LEU A 42 -9.02 -4.72 7.31
C LEU A 42 -8.30 -5.93 6.73
N GLU A 43 -8.69 -7.14 7.11
CA GLU A 43 -8.14 -8.38 6.55
C GLU A 43 -8.44 -8.51 5.05
N ILE A 44 -9.67 -8.18 4.63
CA ILE A 44 -10.06 -8.13 3.21
C ILE A 44 -9.18 -7.12 2.46
N GLU A 45 -8.97 -5.92 3.02
CA GLU A 45 -8.15 -4.90 2.38
C GLU A 45 -6.68 -5.31 2.29
N ILE A 46 -6.14 -5.94 3.34
CA ILE A 46 -4.78 -6.52 3.31
C ILE A 46 -4.66 -7.55 2.19
N ALA A 47 -5.64 -8.44 2.06
CA ALA A 47 -5.65 -9.44 0.99
C ALA A 47 -5.66 -8.78 -0.40
N ARG A 48 -6.50 -7.75 -0.60
CA ARG A 48 -6.58 -6.96 -1.83
C ARG A 48 -5.25 -6.29 -2.17
N ILE A 49 -4.60 -5.62 -1.20
CA ILE A 49 -3.30 -4.97 -1.39
C ILE A 49 -2.21 -5.99 -1.74
N ARG A 50 -2.17 -7.13 -1.05
CA ARG A 50 -1.22 -8.21 -1.34
C ARG A 50 -1.40 -8.75 -2.76
N ALA A 51 -2.64 -8.99 -3.18
CA ALA A 51 -2.95 -9.45 -4.54
C ALA A 51 -2.46 -8.44 -5.59
N HIS A 52 -2.75 -7.15 -5.41
CA HIS A 52 -2.30 -6.10 -6.31
C HIS A 52 -0.75 -5.99 -6.35
N ARG A 53 -0.09 -6.03 -5.20
CA ARG A 53 1.39 -6.02 -5.13
C ARG A 53 2.01 -7.19 -5.89
N ASN A 54 1.45 -8.38 -5.74
CA ASN A 54 1.94 -9.58 -6.41
C ASN A 54 1.76 -9.49 -7.92
N ALA A 55 0.59 -9.04 -8.38
CA ALA A 55 0.33 -8.79 -9.80
C ALA A 55 1.33 -7.78 -10.40
N SER A 56 1.55 -6.66 -9.72
CA SER A 56 2.49 -5.62 -10.16
C SER A 56 3.96 -6.08 -10.12
N SER A 57 4.33 -6.98 -9.19
CA SER A 57 5.69 -7.54 -9.15
C SER A 57 5.99 -8.48 -10.33
N ALA A 58 4.98 -9.16 -10.88
CA ALA A 58 5.17 -10.02 -12.05
C ALA A 58 5.62 -9.22 -13.28
N HIS A 59 5.08 -8.00 -13.44
CA HIS A 59 5.49 -7.10 -14.53
C HIS A 59 6.92 -6.61 -14.36
N ARG A 60 7.35 -6.30 -13.12
CA ARG A 60 8.74 -5.93 -12.83
C ARG A 60 9.71 -7.07 -13.13
N LEU A 61 9.39 -8.30 -12.73
CA LEU A 61 10.24 -9.47 -13.01
C LEU A 61 10.36 -9.76 -14.52
N ALA A 62 9.29 -9.57 -15.29
CA ALA A 62 9.32 -9.68 -16.75
C ALA A 62 10.20 -8.58 -17.39
N ALA A 63 10.12 -7.35 -16.89
CA ALA A 63 10.98 -6.26 -17.33
C ALA A 63 12.46 -6.51 -16.98
N ASP A 64 12.76 -6.97 -15.76
CA ASP A 64 14.12 -7.30 -15.34
C ASP A 64 14.72 -8.42 -16.21
N ALA A 65 13.92 -9.40 -16.65
CA ALA A 65 14.38 -10.45 -17.56
C ALA A 65 14.67 -9.94 -18.98
N LEU A 66 13.90 -8.97 -19.49
CA LEU A 66 14.09 -8.40 -20.83
C LEU A 66 15.22 -7.36 -20.90
N PHE A 67 15.39 -6.57 -19.84
CA PHE A 67 16.27 -5.40 -19.84
C PHE A 67 17.55 -5.58 -19.03
N ARG A 68 17.81 -6.77 -18.48
CA ARG A 68 19.09 -7.04 -17.81
C ARG A 68 20.25 -6.86 -18.80
N PRO A 69 21.22 -5.95 -18.53
CA PRO A 69 22.40 -5.84 -19.36
C PRO A 69 23.16 -7.17 -19.30
N ARG A 70 23.52 -7.74 -20.46
CA ARG A 70 24.42 -8.88 -20.51
C ARG A 70 25.70 -8.48 -19.77
N SER A 71 25.98 -9.16 -18.67
CA SER A 71 27.25 -9.05 -17.97
C SER A 71 28.36 -9.33 -19.00
N SER A 72 29.25 -8.36 -19.21
CA SER A 72 30.48 -8.53 -19.99
C SER A 72 31.54 -9.26 -19.18
#